data_AF-A0A1V6TS16-F1
#
_entry.id   AF-A0A1V6TS16-F1
#
_cell.length_a   1.000
_cell.length_b   1.000
_cell.length_c   1.000
_cell.angle_alpha   90.00
_cell.angle_beta   90.00
_cell.angle_gamma   90.00
#
_symmetry.space_group_name_H-M   'P 1'
#
loop_
_entity.id
_entity.type
_entity.pdbx_description
1 polymer ?
#
loop_
_entity_poly.entity_id
_entity_poly.type
_entity_poly.pdbx_seq_one_letter_code
_entity_poly.pdbx_strand_id
1 'polypeptide(L)'
;MPEVPEVPQVPAFNLTELDHQLLAMTDEEFVYHDWEDLKSIIARNDLGALKRKPSDLRRYLAWTQETKAKYGTIMNYICQQRLKWHLPLNTASGSDSAVIKQSGLPATFKNPRPFADPEDYKILRNDWPYGVTPGISHLVVWLRTPIPVKSDEGHLTDESRAMINTFVRKTFVDRLAKDPQNFPDPESHVLWFKNWVGLQSVRALEHVHILVRDVPEDILFEWANE
;
A
#
# COMPACT_ATOMS: atom_id res chain seq x y z
N MET A 1 7.30 10.26 23.74
CA MET A 1 7.42 9.64 22.40
C MET A 1 8.73 8.88 22.37
N PRO A 2 8.80 7.66 21.81
CA PRO A 2 10.09 7.01 21.62
C PRO A 2 10.98 7.88 20.72
N GLU A 3 12.29 7.78 20.96
CA GLU A 3 13.33 8.50 20.21
C GLU A 3 13.24 8.17 18.71
N VAL A 4 13.41 9.19 17.84
CA VAL A 4 13.41 8.98 16.39
C VAL A 4 14.74 8.33 16.02
N PRO A 5 14.75 7.16 15.36
CA PRO A 5 16.00 6.50 15.03
C PRO A 5 16.80 7.29 14.01
N GLU A 6 18.13 7.22 14.10
CA GLU A 6 19.01 7.68 13.03
C GLU A 6 18.80 6.84 11.76
N VAL A 7 19.12 7.41 10.60
CA VAL A 7 19.09 6.68 9.34
C VAL A 7 20.18 5.60 9.35
N PRO A 8 19.86 4.32 9.08
CA PRO A 8 20.87 3.27 9.00
C PRO A 8 21.98 3.62 7.99
N GLN A 9 23.25 3.35 8.33
CA GLN A 9 24.40 3.65 7.45
C GLN A 9 24.30 2.99 6.07
N VAL A 10 23.65 1.82 6.00
CA VAL A 10 23.25 1.17 4.75
C VAL A 10 21.73 1.04 4.76
N PRO A 11 21.01 1.83 3.93
CA PRO A 11 19.56 1.77 3.91
C PRO A 11 19.08 0.43 3.34
N ALA A 12 17.94 -0.04 3.86
CA ALA A 12 17.41 -1.36 3.52
C ALA A 12 16.90 -1.49 2.07
N PHE A 13 16.84 -0.38 1.33
CA PHE A 13 16.55 -0.27 -0.09
C PHE A 13 17.19 1.02 -0.64
N ASN A 14 17.30 1.13 -1.97
CA ASN A 14 17.85 2.32 -2.61
C ASN A 14 16.96 3.53 -2.34
N LEU A 15 17.53 4.56 -1.71
CA LEU A 15 16.87 5.83 -1.49
C LEU A 15 16.89 6.65 -2.78
N THR A 16 15.77 7.28 -3.10
CA THR A 16 15.68 8.25 -4.20
C THR A 16 16.27 9.58 -3.78
N GLU A 17 16.54 10.47 -4.74
CA GLU A 17 16.95 11.86 -4.43
C GLU A 17 15.92 12.56 -3.53
N LEU A 18 14.63 12.29 -3.75
CA LEU A 18 13.56 12.81 -2.94
C LEU A 18 13.59 12.28 -1.49
N ASP A 19 13.92 11.01 -1.30
CA ASP A 19 14.07 10.42 0.03
C ASP A 19 15.23 11.10 0.78
N HIS A 20 16.36 11.37 0.10
CA HIS A 20 17.48 12.08 0.69
C HIS A 20 17.10 13.50 1.11
N GLN A 21 16.36 14.23 0.28
CA GLN A 21 15.86 15.57 0.61
C GLN A 21 14.93 15.52 1.83
N LEU A 22 13.99 14.57 1.87
CA LEU A 22 13.09 14.38 3.02
C LEU A 22 13.83 14.05 4.31
N LEU A 23 14.85 13.19 4.24
CA LEU A 23 15.65 12.81 5.41
C LEU A 23 16.52 13.95 5.94
N ALA A 24 16.80 14.96 5.13
CA ALA A 24 17.50 16.18 5.56
C ALA A 24 16.57 17.21 6.22
N MET A 25 15.24 17.07 6.06
CA MET A 25 14.25 17.98 6.64
C MET A 25 13.88 17.61 8.09
N THR A 26 13.39 18.60 8.83
CA THR A 26 12.68 18.39 10.10
C THR A 26 11.20 18.08 9.86
N ASP A 27 10.53 17.57 10.89
CA ASP A 27 9.10 17.27 10.85
C ASP A 27 8.24 18.54 10.71
N GLU A 28 8.73 19.67 11.21
CA GLU A 28 8.06 20.99 11.16
C GLU A 28 8.10 21.62 9.77
N GLU A 29 9.13 21.29 8.97
CA GLU A 29 9.26 21.74 7.58
C GLU A 29 8.42 20.90 6.62
N PHE A 30 7.92 19.75 7.07
CA PHE A 30 7.15 18.84 6.23
C PHE A 30 5.73 19.37 5.96
N VAL A 31 5.42 19.52 4.67
CA VAL A 31 4.06 19.84 4.21
C VAL A 31 3.31 18.54 3.96
N TYR A 32 2.21 18.36 4.70
CA TYR A 32 1.32 17.21 4.55
C TYR A 32 0.56 17.28 3.22
N HIS A 33 0.32 16.11 2.64
CA HIS A 33 -0.57 15.95 1.49
C HIS A 33 -2.02 16.14 1.94
N ASP A 34 -2.67 17.19 1.47
CA ASP A 34 -4.11 17.37 1.62
C ASP A 34 -4.88 16.56 0.54
N TRP A 35 -6.21 16.53 0.66
CA TRP A 35 -7.05 15.74 -0.24
C TRP A 35 -6.97 16.16 -1.70
N GLU A 36 -6.85 17.46 -1.99
CA GLU A 36 -6.81 17.96 -3.37
C GLU A 36 -5.44 17.73 -3.99
N ASP A 37 -4.37 17.83 -3.22
CA ASP A 37 -3.02 17.44 -3.64
C ASP A 37 -2.97 15.94 -3.98
N LEU A 38 -3.52 15.07 -3.12
CA LEU A 38 -3.62 13.63 -3.39
C LEU A 38 -4.40 13.32 -4.67
N LYS A 39 -5.56 13.97 -4.87
CA LYS A 39 -6.34 13.86 -6.12
C LYS A 39 -5.51 14.24 -7.33
N SER A 40 -4.80 15.37 -7.23
CA SER A 40 -3.97 15.91 -8.32
C SER A 40 -2.81 14.97 -8.65
N ILE A 41 -2.10 14.45 -7.65
CA ILE A 41 -1.01 13.48 -7.80
C ILE A 41 -1.51 12.21 -8.49
N ILE A 42 -2.62 11.63 -8.02
CA ILE A 42 -3.18 10.40 -8.57
C ILE A 42 -3.68 10.62 -10.01
N ALA A 43 -4.34 11.75 -10.29
CA ALA A 43 -4.84 12.08 -11.63
C ALA A 43 -3.71 12.22 -12.65
N ARG A 44 -2.55 12.76 -12.24
CA ARG A 44 -1.34 12.85 -13.08
C ARG A 44 -0.53 11.55 -13.13
N ASN A 45 -0.91 10.53 -12.35
CA ASN A 45 -0.14 9.30 -12.13
C ASN A 45 1.30 9.57 -11.62
N ASP A 46 1.50 10.69 -10.91
CA ASP A 46 2.78 11.14 -10.38
C ASP A 46 3.04 10.55 -8.98
N LEU A 47 2.89 9.23 -8.84
CA LEU A 47 2.87 8.55 -7.55
C LEU A 47 4.20 8.67 -6.78
N GLY A 48 5.29 9.08 -7.44
CA GLY A 48 6.58 9.38 -6.81
C GLY A 48 6.55 10.64 -5.95
N ALA A 49 5.55 11.51 -6.13
CA ALA A 49 5.34 12.70 -5.31
C ALA A 49 4.74 12.39 -3.92
N LEU A 50 4.25 11.16 -3.69
CA LEU A 50 3.67 10.75 -2.40
C LEU A 50 4.78 10.47 -1.37
N LYS A 51 4.80 11.26 -0.30
CA LYS A 51 5.88 11.29 0.68
C LYS A 51 5.41 10.86 2.05
N ARG A 52 6.34 10.35 2.85
CA ARG A 52 6.16 10.18 4.30
C ARG A 52 6.76 11.35 5.03
N LYS A 53 6.22 11.63 6.21
CA LYS A 53 6.84 12.57 7.15
C LYS A 53 8.29 12.13 7.43
N PRO A 54 9.27 13.05 7.59
CA PRO A 54 10.67 12.68 7.81
C PRO A 54 10.90 11.69 8.95
N SER A 55 10.29 11.90 10.12
CA SER A 55 10.40 10.95 11.24
C SER A 55 9.79 9.59 10.93
N ASP A 56 8.69 9.53 10.17
CA ASP A 56 8.07 8.27 9.76
C ASP A 56 8.90 7.53 8.71
N LEU A 57 9.56 8.26 7.81
CA LEU A 57 10.53 7.67 6.87
C LEU A 57 11.72 7.06 7.62
N ARG A 58 12.27 7.76 8.63
CA ARG A 58 13.36 7.21 9.48
C ARG A 58 12.92 5.94 10.22
N ARG A 59 11.74 5.97 10.85
CA ARG A 59 11.15 4.79 11.50
C ARG A 59 10.91 3.64 10.53
N TYR A 60 10.43 3.95 9.32
CA TYR A 60 10.19 2.94 8.28
C TYR A 60 11.49 2.27 7.83
N LEU A 61 12.58 3.03 7.68
CA LEU A 61 13.89 2.49 7.32
C LEU A 61 14.44 1.56 8.41
N ALA A 62 14.37 1.99 9.67
CA ALA A 62 14.79 1.17 10.82
C ALA A 62 13.96 -0.12 10.91
N TRP A 63 12.62 0.00 10.87
CA TRP A 63 11.72 -1.15 10.88
C TRP A 63 11.98 -2.10 9.71
N THR A 64 12.26 -1.57 8.52
CA THR A 64 12.54 -2.40 7.34
C THR A 64 13.80 -3.22 7.55
N GLN A 65 14.86 -2.63 8.11
CA GLN A 65 16.10 -3.33 8.43
C GLN A 65 15.87 -4.46 9.43
N GLU A 66 15.19 -4.17 10.55
CA GLU A 66 14.87 -5.15 11.59
C GLU A 66 13.97 -6.28 11.05
N THR A 67 12.97 -5.91 10.25
CA THR A 67 12.02 -6.86 9.66
C THR A 67 12.72 -7.79 8.68
N LYS A 68 13.60 -7.27 7.81
CA LYS A 68 14.40 -8.10 6.91
C LYS A 68 15.35 -9.02 7.69
N ALA A 69 16.00 -8.53 8.75
CA ALA A 69 16.86 -9.35 9.58
C ALA A 69 16.11 -10.51 10.25
N LYS A 70 14.87 -10.27 10.70
CA LYS A 70 14.06 -11.27 11.41
C LYS A 70 13.29 -12.23 10.51
N TYR A 71 12.73 -11.74 9.40
CA TYR A 71 11.82 -12.51 8.54
C TYR A 71 12.41 -12.83 7.15
N GLY A 72 13.64 -12.38 6.87
CA GLY A 72 14.30 -12.48 5.56
C GLY A 72 13.81 -11.42 4.57
N THR A 73 12.48 -11.28 4.42
CA THR A 73 11.87 -10.29 3.51
C THR A 73 10.66 -9.61 4.15
N ILE A 74 10.32 -8.41 3.67
CA ILE A 74 9.09 -7.71 4.08
C ILE A 74 7.85 -8.54 3.67
N MET A 75 7.90 -9.20 2.51
CA MET A 75 6.82 -10.10 2.06
C MET A 75 6.58 -11.22 3.09
N ASN A 76 7.64 -11.87 3.59
CA ASN A 76 7.52 -12.91 4.60
C ASN A 76 6.86 -12.38 5.88
N TYR A 77 7.26 -11.20 6.33
CA TYR A 77 6.62 -10.54 7.46
C TYR A 77 5.13 -10.29 7.21
N ILE A 78 4.77 -9.68 6.08
CA ILE A 78 3.37 -9.36 5.75
C ILE A 78 2.53 -10.64 5.71
N CYS A 79 2.98 -11.66 4.99
CA CYS A 79 2.25 -12.93 4.90
C CYS A 79 2.08 -13.61 6.26
N GLN A 80 3.15 -13.72 7.05
CA GLN A 80 3.12 -14.42 8.34
C GLN A 80 2.42 -13.63 9.45
N GLN A 81 2.61 -12.32 9.50
CA GLN A 81 2.18 -11.49 10.62
C GLN A 81 0.86 -10.77 10.34
N ARG A 82 0.68 -10.22 9.14
CA ARG A 82 -0.47 -9.37 8.80
C ARG A 82 -1.60 -10.14 8.11
N LEU A 83 -1.25 -10.91 7.09
CA LEU A 83 -2.23 -11.62 6.27
C LEU A 83 -2.58 -12.99 6.82
N LYS A 84 -1.68 -13.60 7.59
CA LYS A 84 -1.76 -15.02 8.01
C LYS A 84 -1.90 -15.96 6.82
N TRP A 85 -1.26 -15.59 5.70
CA TRP A 85 -1.24 -16.40 4.49
C TRP A 85 -0.03 -17.33 4.52
N HIS A 86 -0.28 -18.62 4.34
CA HIS A 86 0.79 -19.62 4.28
C HIS A 86 1.62 -19.43 3.00
N LEU A 87 2.91 -19.20 3.17
CA LEU A 87 3.88 -19.21 2.07
C LEU A 87 4.36 -20.66 1.83
N PRO A 88 4.55 -21.10 0.58
CA PRO A 88 5.18 -22.38 0.31
C PRO A 88 6.64 -22.31 0.79
N LEU A 89 7.09 -23.37 1.45
CA LEU A 89 8.32 -23.47 2.25
C LEU A 89 9.67 -23.18 1.54
N ASN A 90 9.70 -22.74 0.29
CA ASN A 90 10.93 -22.70 -0.53
C ASN A 90 11.60 -21.33 -0.73
N THR A 91 11.22 -20.26 -0.03
CA THR A 91 11.86 -18.93 -0.19
C THR A 91 13.09 -18.70 0.69
N ALA A 92 13.70 -19.74 1.26
CA ALA A 92 14.87 -19.65 2.14
C ALA A 92 16.21 -19.40 1.42
N SER A 93 16.25 -19.21 0.10
CA SER A 93 17.50 -18.87 -0.61
C SER A 93 17.50 -17.41 -1.03
N GLY A 94 18.38 -16.64 -0.40
CA GLY A 94 18.59 -15.23 -0.68
C GLY A 94 19.03 -15.00 -2.12
N SER A 95 18.17 -14.35 -2.90
CA SER A 95 18.60 -13.49 -3.99
C SER A 95 17.52 -12.45 -4.24
N ASP A 96 17.86 -11.17 -4.06
CA ASP A 96 17.01 -10.01 -4.40
C ASP A 96 16.89 -9.81 -5.92
N SER A 97 16.93 -10.89 -6.69
CA SER A 97 16.78 -10.91 -8.15
C SER A 97 16.24 -12.25 -8.62
N ALA A 98 15.17 -12.72 -8.00
CA ALA A 98 14.26 -13.59 -8.71
C ALA A 98 13.39 -12.69 -9.60
N VAL A 99 13.73 -12.63 -10.88
CA VAL A 99 12.71 -12.40 -11.91
C VAL A 99 11.63 -13.43 -11.63
N ILE A 100 10.56 -12.99 -10.96
CA ILE A 100 9.34 -13.78 -10.80
C ILE A 100 8.78 -13.85 -12.22
N LYS A 101 9.24 -14.85 -12.99
CA LYS A 101 8.38 -15.47 -13.99
C LYS A 101 7.06 -15.69 -13.26
N GLN A 102 5.95 -15.25 -13.87
CA GLN A 102 4.56 -15.20 -13.37
C GLN A 102 3.98 -16.54 -12.81
N SER A 103 4.80 -17.47 -12.37
CA SER A 103 4.48 -18.81 -11.86
C SER A 103 4.92 -19.04 -10.40
N GLY A 104 5.23 -17.98 -9.63
CA GLY A 104 5.87 -18.10 -8.30
C GLY A 104 5.03 -17.70 -7.08
N LEU A 105 3.76 -17.31 -7.23
CA LEU A 105 2.87 -17.08 -6.08
C LEU A 105 2.48 -18.42 -5.43
N PRO A 106 2.20 -18.48 -4.11
CA PRO A 106 1.51 -19.61 -3.50
C PRO A 106 0.25 -19.89 -4.32
N ALA A 107 0.19 -21.02 -5.03
CA ALA A 107 -0.97 -21.43 -5.81
C ALA A 107 -2.12 -21.88 -4.90
N THR A 108 -2.65 -20.99 -4.08
CA THR A 108 -3.92 -21.16 -3.39
C THR A 108 -4.68 -19.83 -3.37
N PHE A 109 -5.02 -19.33 -4.56
CA PHE A 109 -6.22 -18.49 -4.69
C PHE A 109 -7.40 -19.38 -5.10
N LYS A 110 -8.60 -19.09 -4.59
CA LYS A 110 -9.82 -19.83 -4.93
C LYS A 110 -10.36 -19.44 -6.30
N ASN A 111 -10.15 -18.19 -6.70
CA ASN A 111 -10.60 -17.66 -7.97
C ASN A 111 -9.44 -16.94 -8.70
N PRO A 112 -9.15 -17.28 -9.96
CA PRO A 112 -8.09 -16.61 -10.72
C PRO A 112 -8.41 -15.16 -11.06
N ARG A 113 -9.67 -14.73 -10.95
CA ARG A 113 -10.08 -13.35 -11.21
C ARG A 113 -9.83 -12.50 -9.96
N PRO A 114 -9.00 -11.44 -10.04
CA PRO A 114 -8.77 -10.57 -8.90
C PRO A 114 -10.06 -10.01 -8.31
N PHE A 115 -10.10 -9.91 -6.98
CA PHE A 115 -11.25 -9.43 -6.19
C PHE A 115 -12.53 -10.28 -6.27
N ALA A 116 -12.52 -11.42 -6.96
CA ALA A 116 -13.74 -12.22 -7.16
C ALA A 116 -14.11 -13.10 -5.96
N ASP A 117 -13.13 -13.52 -5.16
CA ASP A 117 -13.34 -14.30 -3.94
C ASP A 117 -12.80 -13.51 -2.73
N PRO A 118 -13.60 -13.30 -1.66
CA PRO A 118 -13.18 -12.56 -0.48
C PRO A 118 -12.07 -13.24 0.33
N GLU A 119 -11.80 -14.53 0.13
CA GLU A 119 -10.66 -15.21 0.76
C GLU A 119 -9.32 -14.96 0.03
N ASP A 120 -9.38 -14.40 -1.19
CA ASP A 120 -8.21 -14.13 -2.01
C ASP A 120 -7.65 -12.72 -1.87
N TYR A 121 -8.27 -11.89 -1.03
CA TYR A 121 -7.76 -10.57 -0.68
C TYR A 121 -7.98 -10.24 0.80
N LYS A 122 -7.24 -9.24 1.29
CA LYS A 122 -7.45 -8.71 2.64
C LYS A 122 -7.22 -7.21 2.65
N ILE A 123 -8.11 -6.49 3.30
CA ILE A 123 -7.99 -5.04 3.51
C ILE A 123 -7.37 -4.83 4.88
N LEU A 124 -6.35 -3.99 4.97
CA LEU A 124 -5.65 -3.62 6.20
C LEU A 124 -5.37 -2.11 6.19
N ARG A 125 -5.18 -1.50 7.36
CA ARG A 125 -4.54 -0.18 7.44
C ARG A 125 -3.08 -0.32 7.01
N ASN A 126 -2.57 0.74 6.41
CA ASN A 126 -1.15 0.82 6.10
C ASN A 126 -0.37 1.13 7.38
N ASP A 127 0.55 0.25 7.74
CA ASP A 127 1.45 0.44 8.90
C ASP A 127 2.39 1.63 8.73
N TRP A 128 2.67 1.97 7.47
CA TRP A 128 3.60 3.01 7.08
C TRP A 128 2.90 3.96 6.11
N PRO A 129 1.88 4.69 6.58
CA PRO A 129 1.07 5.57 5.74
C PRO A 129 1.91 6.75 5.21
N TYR A 130 1.39 7.40 4.18
CA TYR A 130 1.96 8.67 3.71
C TYR A 130 1.68 9.81 4.70
N GLY A 131 2.46 10.88 4.59
CA GLY A 131 2.27 12.10 5.38
C GLY A 131 1.07 12.88 4.86
N VAL A 132 -0.13 12.47 5.28
CA VAL A 132 -1.41 13.07 4.88
C VAL A 132 -2.02 13.94 5.99
N THR A 133 -2.89 14.87 5.64
CA THR A 133 -3.59 15.70 6.63
C THR A 133 -4.54 14.87 7.50
N PRO A 134 -4.89 15.35 8.72
CA PRO A 134 -5.86 14.69 9.58
C PRO A 134 -7.19 14.40 8.87
N GLY A 135 -7.84 13.30 9.26
CA GLY A 135 -9.08 12.83 8.63
C GLY A 135 -8.85 11.87 7.46
N ILE A 136 -7.63 11.76 6.94
CA ILE A 136 -7.31 10.82 5.85
C ILE A 136 -6.72 9.52 6.41
N SER A 137 -7.34 8.39 6.08
CA SER A 137 -6.85 7.05 6.41
C SER A 137 -6.30 6.35 5.18
N HIS A 138 -5.15 5.69 5.34
CA HIS A 138 -4.48 4.94 4.29
C HIS A 138 -4.66 3.44 4.51
N LEU A 139 -5.41 2.80 3.63
CA LEU A 139 -5.61 1.35 3.61
C LEU A 139 -4.82 0.70 2.45
N VAL A 140 -4.58 -0.59 2.60
CA VAL A 140 -3.98 -1.44 1.57
C VAL A 140 -4.85 -2.67 1.39
N VAL A 141 -5.23 -2.92 0.13
CA VAL A 141 -5.90 -4.15 -0.29
C VAL A 141 -4.82 -5.07 -0.83
N TRP A 142 -4.50 -6.13 -0.10
CA TRP A 142 -3.54 -7.16 -0.49
C TRP A 142 -4.26 -8.27 -1.26
N LEU A 143 -3.66 -8.77 -2.33
CA LEU A 143 -4.23 -9.81 -3.18
C LEU A 143 -3.31 -11.02 -3.29
N ARG A 144 -3.92 -12.23 -3.33
CA ARG A 144 -3.25 -13.48 -3.74
C ARG A 144 -3.10 -13.60 -5.25
N THR A 145 -4.03 -13.01 -5.99
CA THR A 145 -4.05 -13.01 -7.46
C THR A 145 -3.22 -11.86 -8.01
N PRO A 146 -2.45 -12.07 -9.09
CA PRO A 146 -1.79 -10.97 -9.79
C PRO A 146 -2.80 -10.08 -10.52
N ILE A 147 -2.48 -8.80 -10.67
CA ILE A 147 -3.27 -7.86 -11.47
C ILE A 147 -2.57 -7.65 -12.83
N PRO A 148 -3.21 -7.93 -13.97
CA PRO A 148 -2.60 -7.74 -15.29
C PRO A 148 -2.16 -6.29 -15.56
N VAL A 149 -0.98 -6.12 -16.16
CA VAL A 149 -0.36 -4.84 -16.52
C VAL A 149 0.00 -4.81 -18.01
N LYS A 150 0.05 -3.60 -18.60
CA LYS A 150 0.37 -3.35 -20.02
C LYS A 150 1.88 -3.45 -20.31
N SER A 151 2.73 -3.23 -19.32
CA SER A 151 4.18 -3.18 -19.49
C SER A 151 4.92 -3.65 -18.25
N ASP A 152 6.22 -3.92 -18.40
CA ASP A 152 7.13 -4.28 -17.30
C ASP A 152 7.27 -3.18 -16.25
N GLU A 153 6.92 -1.94 -16.59
CA GLU A 153 6.87 -0.82 -15.63
C GLU A 153 5.69 -0.96 -14.64
N GLY A 154 4.68 -1.78 -14.95
CA GLY A 154 3.54 -2.04 -14.07
C GLY A 154 2.33 -1.14 -14.31
N HIS A 155 2.24 -0.46 -15.46
CA HIS A 155 1.06 0.32 -15.85
C HIS A 155 -0.15 -0.60 -16.03
N LEU A 156 -1.29 -0.26 -15.42
CA LEU A 156 -2.50 -1.09 -15.48
C LEU A 156 -3.08 -1.20 -16.90
N THR A 157 -3.64 -2.36 -17.23
CA THR A 157 -4.55 -2.49 -18.38
C THR A 157 -5.85 -1.72 -18.11
N ASP A 158 -6.57 -1.35 -19.17
CA ASP A 158 -7.87 -0.65 -19.00
C ASP A 158 -8.88 -1.57 -18.32
N GLU A 159 -8.83 -2.87 -18.62
CA GLU A 159 -9.61 -3.91 -17.94
C GLU A 159 -9.25 -4.01 -16.45
N SER A 160 -7.97 -4.07 -16.09
CA SER A 160 -7.53 -4.11 -14.69
C SER A 160 -7.94 -2.84 -13.94
N ARG A 161 -7.84 -1.66 -14.57
CA ARG A 161 -8.30 -0.40 -13.99
C ARG A 161 -9.82 -0.41 -13.76
N ALA A 162 -10.59 -0.89 -14.73
CA ALA A 162 -12.05 -1.02 -14.59
C ALA A 162 -12.45 -2.03 -13.49
N MET A 163 -11.70 -3.13 -13.37
CA MET A 163 -11.88 -4.14 -12.34
C MET A 163 -11.64 -3.56 -10.94
N ILE A 164 -10.52 -2.85 -10.74
CA ILE A 164 -10.22 -2.18 -9.47
C ILE A 164 -11.28 -1.12 -9.17
N ASN A 165 -11.65 -0.27 -10.14
CA ASN A 165 -12.72 0.72 -9.97
C ASN A 165 -14.04 0.07 -9.49
N THR A 166 -14.40 -1.07 -10.09
CA THR A 166 -15.62 -1.80 -9.71
C THR A 166 -15.52 -2.33 -8.29
N PHE A 167 -14.38 -2.89 -7.90
CA PHE A 167 -14.14 -3.34 -6.53
C PHE A 167 -14.21 -2.16 -5.54
N VAL A 168 -13.53 -1.06 -5.83
CA VAL A 168 -13.48 0.11 -4.94
C VAL A 168 -14.86 0.71 -4.74
N ARG A 169 -15.64 0.85 -5.83
CA ARG A 169 -17.02 1.32 -5.75
C ARG A 169 -17.88 0.43 -4.86
N LYS A 170 -17.88 -0.89 -5.12
CA LYS A 170 -18.69 -1.86 -4.36
C LYS A 170 -18.32 -1.95 -2.89
N THR A 171 -17.02 -1.87 -2.58
CA THR A 171 -16.52 -2.12 -1.21
C THR A 171 -16.56 -0.86 -0.35
N PHE A 172 -16.13 0.27 -0.90
CA PHE A 172 -15.95 1.51 -0.13
C PHE A 172 -17.07 2.50 -0.40
N VAL A 173 -17.31 2.86 -1.66
CA VAL A 173 -18.28 3.91 -2.03
C VAL A 173 -19.70 3.49 -1.67
N ASP A 174 -20.13 2.29 -2.07
CA ASP A 174 -21.47 1.76 -1.77
C ASP A 174 -21.69 1.58 -0.26
N ARG A 175 -20.62 1.32 0.51
CA ARG A 175 -20.70 1.23 1.97
C ARG A 175 -20.94 2.60 2.60
N LEU A 176 -20.24 3.64 2.14
CA LEU A 176 -20.46 5.01 2.60
C LEU A 176 -21.84 5.53 2.17
N ALA A 177 -22.33 5.14 0.98
CA ALA A 177 -23.66 5.49 0.48
C ALA A 177 -24.83 4.98 1.34
N LYS A 178 -24.60 4.02 2.24
CA LYS A 178 -25.61 3.57 3.23
C LYS A 178 -25.89 4.61 4.31
N ASP A 179 -25.05 5.63 4.44
CA ASP A 179 -25.21 6.75 5.36
C ASP A 179 -25.16 8.09 4.61
N PRO A 180 -26.23 8.44 3.89
CA PRO A 180 -26.26 9.65 3.06
C PRO A 180 -26.26 10.94 3.86
N GLN A 181 -26.48 10.89 5.18
CA GLN A 181 -26.42 12.08 6.04
C GLN A 181 -24.97 12.50 6.26
N ASN A 182 -24.09 11.53 6.53
CA ASN A 182 -22.66 11.77 6.72
C ASN A 182 -21.90 11.80 5.39
N PHE A 183 -22.37 11.09 4.36
CA PHE A 183 -21.73 10.99 3.05
C PHE A 183 -22.72 11.32 1.91
N PRO A 184 -23.06 12.62 1.71
CA PRO A 184 -23.94 13.03 0.60
C PRO A 184 -23.29 12.82 -0.78
N ASP A 185 -21.95 12.79 -0.85
CA ASP A 185 -21.18 12.43 -2.05
C ASP A 185 -20.10 11.37 -1.72
N PRO A 186 -20.48 10.09 -1.60
CA PRO A 186 -19.59 9.01 -1.16
C PRO A 186 -18.34 8.82 -2.02
N GLU A 187 -18.44 9.05 -3.34
CA GLU A 187 -17.31 8.86 -4.26
C GLU A 187 -16.20 9.89 -4.00
N SER A 188 -16.56 11.09 -3.56
CA SER A 188 -15.59 12.13 -3.22
C SER A 188 -14.72 11.80 -1.99
N HIS A 189 -15.11 10.80 -1.19
CA HIS A 189 -14.39 10.38 0.01
C HIS A 189 -13.37 9.27 -0.25
N VAL A 190 -13.28 8.73 -1.46
CA VAL A 190 -12.46 7.56 -1.77
C VAL A 190 -11.53 7.83 -2.94
N LEU A 191 -10.23 7.63 -2.72
CA LEU A 191 -9.22 7.59 -3.77
C LEU A 191 -8.53 6.24 -3.76
N TRP A 192 -8.02 5.83 -4.92
CA TRP A 192 -7.17 4.65 -5.00
C TRP A 192 -6.07 4.85 -6.02
N PHE A 193 -4.96 4.15 -5.82
CA PHE A 193 -3.88 4.05 -6.78
C PHE A 193 -3.15 2.71 -6.61
N LYS A 194 -2.40 2.34 -7.63
CA LYS A 194 -1.50 1.19 -7.60
C LYS A 194 -0.11 1.67 -7.94
N ASN A 195 0.84 1.45 -7.04
CA ASN A 195 2.23 1.74 -7.33
C ASN A 195 2.72 0.85 -8.47
N TRP A 196 3.30 1.49 -9.49
CA TRP A 196 4.09 0.87 -10.55
C TRP A 196 5.42 0.31 -10.00
N VAL A 197 6.08 -0.58 -10.76
CA VAL A 197 7.16 -1.47 -10.27
C VAL A 197 8.31 -0.69 -9.61
N GLY A 198 8.62 0.51 -10.10
CA GLY A 198 9.66 1.37 -9.55
C GLY A 198 9.43 1.87 -8.12
N LEU A 199 8.17 1.96 -7.66
CA LEU A 199 7.79 2.54 -6.37
C LEU A 199 7.24 1.53 -5.35
N GLN A 200 7.12 0.26 -5.74
CA GLN A 200 6.61 -0.77 -4.83
C GLN A 200 7.68 -1.18 -3.81
N SER A 201 7.41 -0.96 -2.53
CA SER A 201 8.23 -1.51 -1.44
C SER A 201 8.17 -3.04 -1.36
N VAL A 202 7.07 -3.65 -1.80
CA VAL A 202 6.85 -5.11 -1.75
C VAL A 202 6.38 -5.61 -3.12
N ARG A 203 7.32 -5.78 -4.05
CA ARG A 203 7.03 -6.22 -5.43
C ARG A 203 6.45 -7.64 -5.52
N ALA A 204 6.80 -8.49 -4.55
CA ALA A 204 6.44 -9.91 -4.58
C ALA A 204 4.98 -10.18 -4.17
N LEU A 205 4.25 -9.16 -3.69
CA LEU A 205 2.87 -9.30 -3.24
C LEU A 205 2.00 -8.22 -3.87
N GLU A 206 0.92 -8.62 -4.53
CA GLU A 206 0.04 -7.72 -5.26
C GLU A 206 -0.79 -6.87 -4.28
N HIS A 207 -0.88 -5.56 -4.53
CA HIS A 207 -1.65 -4.66 -3.66
C HIS A 207 -2.13 -3.39 -4.36
N VAL A 208 -3.23 -2.85 -3.83
CA VAL A 208 -3.82 -1.56 -4.21
C VAL A 208 -3.93 -0.69 -2.96
N HIS A 209 -3.58 0.58 -3.07
CA HIS A 209 -3.72 1.54 -1.99
C HIS A 209 -5.06 2.25 -2.10
N ILE A 210 -5.73 2.40 -0.96
CA ILE A 210 -6.99 3.13 -0.82
C ILE A 210 -6.75 4.26 0.17
N LEU A 211 -7.15 5.48 -0.19
CA LEU A 211 -7.21 6.61 0.73
C LEU A 211 -8.68 6.93 0.93
N VAL A 212 -9.09 7.05 2.19
CA VAL A 212 -10.44 7.50 2.54
C VAL A 212 -10.35 8.73 3.43
N ARG A 213 -11.22 9.72 3.21
CA ARG A 213 -11.27 10.92 4.06
C ARG A 213 -12.54 10.98 4.90
N ASP A 214 -12.41 11.47 6.12
CA ASP A 214 -13.50 11.73 7.05
C ASP A 214 -14.39 10.50 7.31
N VAL A 215 -13.79 9.30 7.23
CA VAL A 215 -14.48 8.04 7.50
C VAL A 215 -14.29 7.69 8.98
N PRO A 216 -15.38 7.45 9.74
CA PRO A 216 -15.30 7.13 11.15
C PRO A 216 -14.69 5.75 11.40
N GLU A 217 -14.09 5.60 12.58
CA GLU A 217 -13.31 4.43 12.99
C GLU A 217 -14.08 3.10 12.97
N ASP A 218 -15.40 3.12 13.19
CA ASP A 218 -16.26 1.94 13.11
C ASP A 218 -16.34 1.37 11.68
N ILE A 219 -16.40 2.23 10.67
CA ILE A 219 -16.37 1.83 9.26
C ILE A 219 -14.96 1.35 8.87
N LEU A 220 -13.91 2.00 9.36
CA LEU A 220 -12.54 1.52 9.14
C LEU A 220 -12.32 0.14 9.76
N PHE A 221 -12.84 -0.09 10.96
CA PHE A 221 -12.80 -1.38 11.63
C PHE A 221 -13.61 -2.45 10.89
N GLU A 222 -14.77 -2.10 10.31
CA GLU A 222 -15.55 -3.01 9.44
C GLU A 222 -14.70 -3.54 8.26
N TRP A 223 -13.89 -2.67 7.64
CA TRP A 223 -13.06 -3.07 6.50
C TRP A 223 -11.77 -3.80 6.90
N ALA A 224 -11.06 -3.28 7.89
CA ALA A 224 -9.69 -3.72 8.19
C ALA A 224 -9.60 -4.68 9.39
N ASN A 225 -10.65 -4.75 10.21
CA ASN A 225 -10.69 -5.48 11.47
C ASN A 225 -9.54 -5.09 12.42
N GLU A 226 -9.13 -3.81 12.37
CA GLU A 226 -8.12 -3.15 13.20
C GLU A 226 -8.36 -1.64 13.35
#